data_AF-G4YQ34-F1
#
_entry.id   AF-G4YQ34-F1
#
_cell.length_a   1.000
_cell.length_b   1.000
_cell.length_c   1.000
_cell.angle_alpha   90.00
_cell.angle_beta   90.00
_cell.angle_gamma   90.00
#
_symmetry.space_group_name_H-M   'P 1'
#
loop_
_entity.id
_entity.type
_entity.pdbx_description
1 polymer ?
#
loop_
_entity_poly.entity_id
_entity_poly.type
_entity_poly.pdbx_seq_one_letter_code
_entity_poly.pdbx_strand_id
1 'polypeptide(L)'
;KVSALQRKVSGLAEDMVALKIPGVGVFSTVTLKIMKRWHRAMKVVKNIEKTLEWIPTIDFTLHLPPHFAIVQNVELEANLK
;
A
#
# COMPACT_ATOMS: atom_id res chain seq x y z
N LYS A 1 -12.66 -11.53 -17.67
CA LYS A 1 -13.50 -10.39 -17.22
C LYS A 1 -14.93 -10.90 -17.09
N VAL A 2 -15.39 -11.28 -15.90
CA VAL A 2 -16.75 -11.78 -15.68
C VAL A 2 -17.37 -11.00 -14.54
N SER A 3 -17.94 -9.85 -14.87
CA SER A 3 -18.83 -9.10 -13.99
C SER A 3 -20.26 -9.56 -14.32
N ALA A 4 -20.78 -10.49 -13.51
CA ALA A 4 -22.20 -10.85 -13.59
C ALA A 4 -23.01 -9.65 -13.07
N LEU A 5 -23.66 -8.94 -13.99
CA LEU A 5 -24.57 -7.85 -13.68
C LEU A 5 -25.81 -8.44 -12.99
N GLN A 6 -25.87 -8.30 -11.67
CA GLN A 6 -27.11 -8.55 -10.95
C GLN A 6 -28.17 -7.55 -11.41
N ARG A 7 -29.38 -8.08 -11.68
CA ARG A 7 -30.58 -7.35 -12.06
C ARG A 7 -30.75 -6.13 -11.15
N LYS A 8 -30.81 -4.93 -11.73
CA LYS A 8 -31.14 -3.69 -11.00
C LYS A 8 -32.55 -3.85 -10.43
N VAL A 9 -32.64 -4.09 -9.14
CA VAL A 9 -33.90 -4.01 -8.40
C VAL A 9 -33.98 -2.58 -7.86
N SER A 10 -34.91 -1.79 -8.40
CA SER A 10 -35.18 -0.44 -7.92
C SER A 10 -35.73 -0.51 -6.49
N GLY A 11 -34.99 0.01 -5.50
CA GLY A 11 -35.42 0.10 -4.11
C GLY A 11 -34.52 -0.60 -3.08
N LEU A 12 -33.48 -1.34 -3.49
CA LEU A 12 -32.49 -1.87 -2.56
C LEU A 12 -31.48 -0.78 -2.21
N ALA A 13 -31.46 -0.38 -0.93
CA ALA A 13 -30.41 0.49 -0.42
C ALA A 13 -29.04 -0.19 -0.58
N GLU A 14 -27.99 0.60 -0.81
CA GLU A 14 -26.61 0.10 -1.07
C GLU A 14 -26.07 -0.80 0.07
N ASP A 15 -26.70 -0.75 1.24
CA ASP A 15 -26.42 -1.56 2.42
C ASP A 15 -26.81 -3.04 2.27
N MET A 16 -27.76 -3.37 1.39
CA MET A 16 -28.26 -4.73 1.17
C MET A 16 -27.59 -5.44 -0.01
N VAL A 17 -26.63 -4.80 -0.67
CA VAL A 17 -25.90 -5.42 -1.79
C VAL A 17 -24.82 -6.34 -1.22
N ALA A 18 -25.15 -7.64 -1.10
CA ALA A 18 -24.20 -8.66 -0.70
C ALA A 18 -23.56 -9.32 -1.93
N LEU A 19 -22.23 -9.42 -1.95
CA LEU A 19 -21.47 -10.06 -3.01
C LEU A 19 -21.26 -11.53 -2.69
N LYS A 20 -21.79 -12.41 -3.55
CA LYS A 20 -21.55 -13.85 -3.47
C LYS A 20 -20.23 -14.20 -4.16
N ILE A 21 -19.29 -14.75 -3.40
CA ILE A 21 -18.06 -15.34 -3.90
C ILE A 21 -18.26 -16.87 -3.95
N PRO A 22 -18.32 -17.48 -5.14
CA PRO A 22 -18.48 -18.93 -5.27
C PRO A 22 -17.40 -19.68 -4.48
N GLY A 23 -17.81 -20.69 -3.71
CA GLY A 23 -16.90 -21.51 -2.89
C GLY A 23 -16.43 -20.87 -1.57
N VAL A 24 -16.74 -19.60 -1.30
CA VAL A 24 -16.33 -18.90 -0.07
C VAL A 24 -17.53 -18.43 0.75
N GLY A 25 -18.51 -17.77 0.13
CA GLY A 25 -19.69 -17.29 0.85
C GLY A 25 -20.26 -15.98 0.31
N VAL A 26 -21.22 -15.41 1.04
CA VAL A 26 -21.86 -14.14 0.73
C VAL A 26 -21.34 -13.07 1.71
N PHE A 27 -20.79 -11.99 1.18
CA PHE A 27 -20.20 -10.91 1.98
C PHE A 27 -20.95 -9.61 1.78
N SER A 28 -21.19 -8.86 2.85
CA SER A 28 -21.74 -7.51 2.73
C SER A 28 -20.71 -6.55 2.13
N THR A 29 -21.17 -5.46 1.53
CA THR A 29 -20.31 -4.35 1.07
C THR A 29 -19.47 -3.78 2.20
N VAL A 30 -20.02 -3.69 3.42
CA VAL A 30 -19.31 -3.22 4.62
C VAL A 30 -18.13 -4.13 4.95
N THR A 31 -18.36 -5.45 4.97
CA THR A 31 -17.30 -6.43 5.22
C THR A 31 -16.20 -6.31 4.18
N LEU A 32 -16.54 -6.23 2.88
CA LEU A 32 -15.55 -6.07 1.82
C LEU A 32 -14.76 -4.75 1.92
N LYS A 33 -15.41 -3.65 2.33
CA LYS A 33 -14.75 -2.36 2.55
C LYS A 33 -13.71 -2.44 3.67
N ILE A 34 -14.03 -3.13 4.77
CA ILE A 34 -13.12 -3.38 5.88
C ILE A 34 -11.94 -4.25 5.42
N MET A 35 -12.22 -5.36 4.73
CA MET A 35 -11.18 -6.24 4.19
C MET A 35 -10.23 -5.48 3.24
N LYS A 36 -10.75 -4.60 2.39
CA LYS A 36 -9.93 -3.79 1.48
C LYS A 36 -9.04 -2.81 2.25
N ARG A 37 -9.55 -2.18 3.31
CA ARG A 37 -8.76 -1.29 4.18
C ARG A 37 -7.67 -2.05 4.92
N TRP A 38 -8.00 -3.22 5.47
CA TRP A 38 -7.05 -4.12 6.12
C TRP A 38 -5.89 -4.51 5.18
N HIS A 39 -6.21 -5.00 3.97
CA HIS A 39 -5.17 -5.36 3.00
C HIS A 39 -4.28 -4.18 2.61
N ARG A 40 -4.83 -2.96 2.51
CA ARG A 40 -4.02 -1.75 2.26
C ARG A 40 -3.06 -1.47 3.42
N ALA A 41 -3.54 -1.55 4.66
CA ALA A 41 -2.71 -1.35 5.85
C ALA A 41 -1.59 -2.39 5.92
N MET A 42 -1.93 -3.67 5.75
CA MET A 42 -0.94 -4.76 5.76
C MET A 42 0.11 -4.62 4.66
N LYS A 43 -0.26 -4.10 3.48
CA LYS A 43 0.71 -3.82 2.42
C LYS A 43 1.73 -2.75 2.83
N VAL A 44 1.29 -1.71 3.56
CA VAL A 44 2.19 -0.68 4.07
C VAL A 44 3.11 -1.25 5.15
N VAL A 45 2.57 -2.02 6.10
CA VAL A 45 3.35 -2.69 7.15
C VAL A 45 4.44 -3.57 6.54
N LYS A 46 4.08 -4.42 5.56
CA LYS A 46 5.05 -5.27 4.85
C LYS A 46 6.17 -4.49 4.16
N ASN A 47 5.87 -3.31 3.62
CA ASN A 47 6.89 -2.46 3.01
C ASN A 47 7.84 -1.90 4.07
N ILE A 48 7.32 -1.47 5.23
CA ILE A 48 8.14 -0.99 6.35
C ILE A 48 9.06 -2.10 6.84
N GLU A 49 8.54 -3.31 7.06
CA GLU A 49 9.33 -4.48 7.47
C GLU A 49 10.46 -4.75 6.47
N LYS A 50 10.14 -4.76 5.17
CA LYS A 50 11.15 -4.95 4.12
C LYS A 50 12.21 -3.84 4.11
N THR A 51 11.83 -2.59 4.35
CA THR A 51 12.78 -1.49 4.45
C THR A 51 13.69 -1.65 5.66
N LEU A 52 13.16 -2.06 6.81
CA LEU A 52 13.96 -2.34 8.02
C LEU A 52 14.94 -3.49 7.81
N GLU A 53 14.55 -4.54 7.08
CA GLU A 53 15.46 -5.62 6.68
C GLU A 53 16.52 -5.15 5.68
N TRP A 54 16.20 -4.19 4.81
CA TRP A 54 17.11 -3.69 3.79
C TRP A 54 18.16 -2.72 4.36
N ILE A 55 17.82 -1.86 5.32
CA ILE A 55 18.75 -0.90 5.93
C ILE A 55 20.10 -1.51 6.36
N PRO A 56 20.16 -2.61 7.12
CA PRO A 56 21.43 -3.20 7.55
C PRO A 56 22.24 -3.83 6.40
N THR A 57 21.64 -4.04 5.22
CA THR A 57 22.36 -4.51 4.03
C THR A 57 23.15 -3.39 3.35
N ILE A 58 22.91 -2.13 3.73
CA ILE A 58 23.65 -0.99 3.20
C ILE A 58 24.94 -0.84 3.99
N ASP A 59 26.06 -1.16 3.35
CA ASP A 59 27.38 -0.88 3.89
C ASP A 59 27.75 0.60 3.64
N PHE A 60 27.52 1.44 4.64
CA PHE A 60 27.93 2.85 4.62
C PHE A 60 29.43 3.06 4.88
N THR A 61 30.18 1.98 5.15
CA THR A 61 31.63 2.03 5.41
C THR A 61 32.46 1.77 4.15
N LEU A 62 31.80 1.45 3.03
CA LEU A 62 32.44 1.37 1.72
C LEU A 62 33.16 2.68 1.41
N HIS A 63 34.47 2.58 1.18
CA HIS A 63 35.27 3.72 0.72
C HIS A 63 34.67 4.25 -0.59
N LEU A 64 33.98 5.37 -0.51
CA LEU A 64 33.40 6.05 -1.66
C LEU A 64 34.55 6.62 -2.50
N PRO A 65 34.71 6.19 -3.77
CA PRO A 65 35.74 6.75 -4.61
C PRO A 65 35.57 8.27 -4.75
N PRO A 66 36.65 9.07 -4.75
CA PRO A 66 36.57 10.53 -4.71
C PRO A 66 35.74 11.15 -5.86
N HIS A 67 35.62 10.46 -6.98
CA HIS A 67 34.83 10.92 -8.13
C HIS A 67 33.31 10.77 -7.95
N PHE A 68 32.86 9.98 -6.96
CA PHE A 68 31.46 9.87 -6.56
C PHE A 68 31.14 10.68 -5.29
N ALA A 69 32.15 11.32 -4.68
CA ALA A 69 31.95 12.16 -3.51
C ALA A 69 31.26 13.46 -3.91
N ILE A 70 30.01 13.62 -3.46
CA ILE A 70 29.28 14.87 -3.58
C ILE A 70 29.80 15.79 -2.48
N VAL A 71 30.44 16.90 -2.85
CA VAL A 71 30.81 17.96 -1.90
C VAL A 71 29.51 18.53 -1.33
N GLN A 72 29.33 18.43 -0.01
CA GLN A 72 28.18 19.00 0.68
C GLN A 72 28.17 20.51 0.43
N ASN A 73 27.20 20.97 -0.36
CA ASN A 73 27.08 22.38 -0.70
C ASN A 73 26.36 23.11 0.43
N VAL A 74 27.15 23.78 1.27
CA VAL A 74 26.71 24.50 2.48
C VAL A 74 25.65 25.57 2.19
N GLU A 75 25.56 26.08 0.94
CA GLU A 75 24.54 27.07 0.56
C GLU A 75 23.12 26.49 0.46
N LEU A 76 22.97 25.19 0.18
CA LEU A 76 21.64 24.56 0.07
C LEU A 76 21.00 24.30 1.44
N GLU A 77 21.80 24.11 2.49
CA GLU A 77 21.30 23.90 3.86
C GLU A 77 20.74 25.18 4.49
N ALA A 78 21.25 26.35 4.08
CA ALA A 78 20.75 27.64 4.55
C ALA A 78 19.35 27.98 4.02
N ASN A 79 18.95 27.41 2.88
CA ASN A 79 17.65 27.67 2.24
C ASN A 79 16.54 26.68 2.64
N LEU A 80 16.84 25.76 3.56
CA LEU A 80 15.90 24.76 4.09
C LEU A 80 15.38 25.10 5.50
N LYS A 81 15.69 26.29 6.03
CA LYS A 81 15.15 26.82 7.29
C LYS A 81 13.98 27.76 7.08
#